data_AF-A0A944H1X4-F1
#
_entry.id   AF-A0A944H1X4-F1
#
_cell.length_a   1.000
_cell.length_b   1.000
_cell.length_c   1.000
_cell.angle_alpha   90.00
_cell.angle_beta   90.00
_cell.angle_gamma   90.00
#
_symmetry.space_group_name_H-M   'P 1'
#
loop_
_entity.id
_entity.type
_entity.pdbx_description
1 polymer ?
#
loop_
_entity_poly.entity_id
_entity_poly.type
_entity_poly.pdbx_seq_one_letter_code
_entity_poly.pdbx_strand_id
1 'polypeptide(L)' 'MITCIDYFAGIGAWELATEILKQIYGYQVFTTYQFVEILPSAQQVLRSHYPLIPIHSDIKTYTQPQNIDVYFI' A
#
# COMPACT_ATOMS: atom_id res chain seq x y z
N MET A 1 8.05 13.24 1.79
CA MET A 1 7.47 11.95 2.23
C MET A 1 7.42 11.08 0.99
N ILE A 2 8.01 9.89 1.02
CA ILE A 2 8.14 9.04 -0.16
C ILE A 2 6.76 8.47 -0.49
N THR A 3 6.25 8.69 -1.70
CA THR A 3 4.97 8.14 -2.16
C THR A 3 5.21 6.79 -2.84
N CYS A 4 4.44 5.77 -2.47
CA CYS A 4 4.64 4.42 -3.00
C CYS A 4 3.36 3.75 -3.55
N ILE A 5 3.56 2.80 -4.46
CA ILE A 5 2.57 1.76 -4.78
C ILE A 5 3.03 0.47 -4.11
N ASP A 6 2.08 -0.22 -3.50
CA ASP A 6 2.29 -1.54 -2.90
C ASP A 6 1.69 -2.61 -3.83
N TYR A 7 2.54 -3.21 -4.68
CA TYR A 7 2.16 -4.30 -5.56
C TYR A 7 2.14 -5.62 -4.80
N PHE A 8 1.15 -6.47 -5.11
CA PHE A 8 0.97 -7.76 -4.44
C PHE A 8 0.86 -7.59 -2.91
N ALA A 9 0.12 -6.55 -2.50
CA ALA A 9 0.11 -6.02 -1.14
C ALA A 9 -0.23 -7.07 -0.07
N GLY A 10 -0.88 -8.18 -0.45
CA GLY A 10 -1.37 -9.18 0.47
C GLY A 10 -2.27 -8.51 1.48
N ILE A 11 -1.91 -8.59 2.77
CA ILE A 11 -2.66 -7.97 3.86
C ILE A 11 -2.06 -6.65 4.36
N GLY A 12 -1.09 -6.06 3.64
CA GLY A 12 -0.56 -4.72 3.92
C GLY A 12 0.70 -4.69 4.77
N ALA A 13 1.66 -5.59 4.51
CA ALA A 13 2.90 -5.68 5.29
C ALA A 13 3.72 -4.37 5.24
N TRP A 14 3.75 -3.67 4.10
CA TRP A 14 4.46 -2.40 3.98
C TRP A 14 3.78 -1.28 4.75
N GLU A 15 2.46 -1.19 4.71
CA GLU A 15 1.73 -0.19 5.50
C GLU A 15 1.95 -0.42 7.01
N LEU A 16 1.88 -1.67 7.47
CA LEU A 16 2.21 -2.04 8.85
C LEU A 16 3.66 -1.68 9.22
N ALA A 17 4.62 -1.91 8.31
CA ALA A 17 6.01 -1.52 8.53
C ALA A 17 6.14 0.01 8.68
N THR A 18 5.40 0.81 7.89
CA THR A 18 5.37 2.27 8.04
C THR A 18 4.83 2.69 9.40
N GLU A 19 3.77 2.05 9.89
CA GLU A 19 3.23 2.35 11.23
C GLU A 19 4.25 2.04 12.34
N ILE A 20 4.94 0.91 12.25
CA ILE A 20 6.01 0.53 13.19
C ILE A 20 7.16 1.54 13.15
N LEU A 21 7.65 1.89 11.96
CA LEU A 21 8.75 2.86 11.82
C LEU A 21 8.34 4.24 12.34
N LYS A 22 7.09 4.66 12.12
CA LYS A 22 6.56 5.91 12.68
C LYS A 22 6.56 5.91 14.20
N GLN A 23 6.27 4.78 14.84
CA GLN A 23 6.35 4.64 16.29
C GLN A 23 7.80 4.71 16.80
N ILE A 24 8.76 4.14 16.08
CA ILE A 24 10.18 4.12 16.47
C ILE A 24 10.85 5.48 16.26
N TYR A 25 10.61 6.13 15.12
CA TYR A 25 11.34 7.33 14.69
C TYR A 25 10.55 8.64 14.83
N GLY A 26 9.24 8.57 15.10
CA GLY A 26 8.39 9.75 15.29
C GLY A 26 7.94 10.45 13.99
N TYR A 27 8.25 9.90 12.81
CA TYR A 27 7.82 10.43 11.52
C TYR A 27 7.48 9.33 10.52
N GLN A 28 6.63 9.65 9.55
CA GLN A 28 6.22 8.72 8.49
C GLN A 28 7.26 8.68 7.37
N VAL A 29 7.75 7.48 7.05
CA VAL A 29 8.82 7.28 6.06
C VAL A 29 8.26 7.26 4.64
N PHE A 30 7.16 6.53 4.43
CA PHE A 30 6.44 6.48 3.16
C PHE A 30 4.93 6.57 3.33
N THR A 31 4.24 6.91 2.25
CA THR A 31 2.79 6.92 2.15
C THR A 31 2.36 6.09 0.97
N THR A 32 1.58 5.05 1.25
CA THR A 32 1.00 4.20 0.22
C THR A 32 -0.12 4.96 -0.50
N TYR A 33 0.08 5.20 -1.78
CA TYR A 33 -0.91 5.83 -2.65
C TYR A 33 -2.04 4.86 -2.99
N GLN A 34 -1.71 3.59 -3.26
CA GLN A 34 -2.67 2.57 -3.65
C GLN A 34 -2.08 1.17 -3.44
N PHE A 35 -2.94 0.24 -3.04
CA PHE A 35 -2.65 -1.20 -3.05
C PHE A 35 -3.02 -1.80 -4.41
N VAL A 36 -2.22 -2.77 -4.88
CA VAL A 36 -2.60 -3.65 -5.99
C VAL A 36 -2.61 -5.08 -5.50
N GLU A 37 -3.80 -5.69 -5.39
CA GLU A 37 -3.99 -7.00 -4.79
C GLU A 37 -5.18 -7.74 -5.42
N ILE A 38 -4.98 -8.95 -5.92
CA ILE A 38 -5.98 -9.71 -6.68
C ILE A 38 -6.89 -10.57 -5.79
N LEU A 39 -6.43 -10.98 -4.60
CA LEU A 39 -7.13 -11.89 -3.71
C LEU A 39 -8.21 -11.16 -2.89
N PRO A 40 -9.51 -11.47 -3.06
CA PRO A 40 -10.58 -10.77 -2.36
C PRO A 40 -10.51 -10.87 -0.83
N SER A 41 -10.03 -11.99 -0.29
CA SER A 41 -9.81 -12.17 1.14
C SER A 41 -8.73 -11.24 1.69
N ALA A 42 -7.67 -11.01 0.93
CA ALA A 42 -6.62 -10.07 1.28
C ALA A 42 -7.13 -8.62 1.21
N GLN A 43 -7.89 -8.28 0.16
CA GLN A 43 -8.58 -6.99 0.07
C GLN A 43 -9.52 -6.72 1.24
N GLN A 44 -10.20 -7.74 1.76
CA GLN A 44 -11.07 -7.60 2.94
C GLN A 44 -10.27 -7.14 4.17
N VAL A 45 -9.07 -7.71 4.39
CA VAL A 45 -8.18 -7.32 5.48
C VAL A 45 -7.63 -5.91 5.24
N LEU A 46 -7.19 -5.59 4.01
CA LEU A 46 -6.74 -4.24 3.66
C LEU A 46 -7.83 -3.20 3.93
N ARG A 47 -9.09 -3.48 3.59
CA ARG A 47 -10.21 -2.57 3.86
C ARG A 47 -10.52 -2.42 5.36
N SER A 48 -10.32 -3.46 6.17
CA SER A 48 -10.58 -3.37 7.60
C SER A 48 -9.52 -2.54 8.34
N HIS A 49 -8.26 -2.58 7.90
CA HIS A 49 -7.17 -1.85 8.54
C HIS A 49 -6.90 -0.48 7.89
N TYR A 50 -7.00 -0.39 6.57
CA TYR A 50 -6.58 0.76 5.77
C TYR A 50 -7.69 1.25 4.83
N PRO A 51 -8.88 1.62 5.36
CA PRO A 51 -10.09 1.87 4.55
C PRO A 51 -9.98 3.05 3.58
N LEU A 52 -9.01 3.95 3.79
CA LEU A 52 -8.82 5.15 2.98
C LEU A 52 -7.84 4.96 1.81
N ILE A 53 -7.08 3.86 1.79
CA ILE A 53 -6.14 3.58 0.71
C ILE A 53 -6.88 2.82 -0.40
N PRO A 54 -6.93 3.33 -1.64
CA PRO A 54 -7.54 2.63 -2.75
C PRO A 54 -6.91 1.26 -3.01
N ILE A 55 -7.70 0.33 -3.54
CA ILE A 55 -7.24 -1.01 -3.94
C ILE A 55 -7.58 -1.20 -5.42
N HIS A 56 -6.60 -1.54 -6.23
CA HIS A 56 -6.78 -2.04 -7.60
C HIS A 56 -6.60 -3.55 -7.64
N SER A 57 -7.49 -4.27 -8.32
CA SER A 57 -7.50 -5.74 -8.22
C SER A 57 -6.47 -6.44 -9.11
N ASP A 58 -6.43 -6.14 -10.40
CA ASP A 58 -5.59 -6.89 -11.35
C ASP A 58 -4.48 -6.01 -11.91
N ILE A 59 -3.23 -6.36 -11.57
CA ILE A 59 -2.02 -5.67 -12.06
C ILE A 59 -1.95 -5.61 -13.59
N LYS A 60 -2.53 -6.58 -14.31
CA LYS A 60 -2.56 -6.58 -15.79
C LYS A 60 -3.38 -5.44 -16.38
N THR A 61 -4.30 -4.89 -15.59
CA THR A 61 -5.14 -3.75 -15.97
C THR A 61 -4.76 -2.49 -15.22
N TYR A 62 -3.71 -2.55 -14.40
CA TYR A 62 -3.27 -1.42 -13.61
C TYR A 62 -2.58 -0.40 -14.50
N THR A 63 -3.01 0.86 -14.40
CA THR A 63 -2.33 1.99 -15.05
C THR A 63 -1.58 2.76 -13.98
N GLN A 64 -0.26 2.79 -14.12
CA GLN A 64 0.62 3.42 -13.16
C GLN A 64 0.36 4.94 -13.09
N PRO A 65 0.11 5.49 -11.89
CA PRO A 65 -0.05 6.93 -11.72
C PRO A 65 1.29 7.65 -11.87
N GLN A 66 1.21 8.93 -12.23
CA GLN A 66 2.40 9.80 -12.28
C GLN A 66 2.83 10.20 -10.86
N ASN A 67 4.11 10.55 -10.70
CA ASN A 67 4.68 11.08 -9.44
C ASN A 67 4.69 10.09 -8.26
N ILE A 68 4.97 8.81 -8.53
CA ILE A 68 5.29 7.82 -7.49
C ILE A 68 6.81 7.70 -7.36
N ASP A 69 7.31 7.76 -6.12
CA ASP A 69 8.74 7.72 -5.81
C ASP A 69 9.28 6.29 -5.78
N VAL A 70 8.51 5.33 -5.26
CA VAL A 70 8.94 3.93 -5.05
C VAL A 70 7.80 2.94 -5.35
N TYR A 71 8.16 1.75 -5.83
CA TYR A 71 7.24 0.63 -6.03
C TYR A 71 7.70 -0.54 -5.17
N PHE A 72 6.85 -0.96 -4.23
CA PHE A 72 7.08 -2.17 -3.44
C PHE A 72 6.48 -3.38 -4.18
N ILE A 73 7.17 -4.51 -4.09
CA ILE A 73 6.85 -5.81 -4.73
C ILE A 73 7.01 -6.95 -3.73
#